data_AF-A0A4U0UG15-F1
#
_entry.id   AF-A0A4U0UG15-F1
#
_cell.length_a   1.000
_cell.length_b   1.000
_cell.length_c   1.000
_cell.angle_alpha   90.00
_cell.angle_beta   90.00
_cell.angle_gamma   90.00
#
_symmetry.space_group_name_H-M   'P 1'
#
loop_
_entity.id
_entity.type
_entity.pdbx_description
1 polymer ?
#
loop_
_entity_poly.entity_id
_entity_poly.type
_entity_poly.pdbx_seq_one_letter_code
_entity_poly.pdbx_strand_id
1 'polypeptide(L)'
;MHWPVSQSPLIHKNTIEYLPTWSSMVLLHSKGLARHIGVSNFSPTQLRDLLAHSPVAPYAHQMELHPYLQQREWLEFHEEHGIHVTAYSPLAGSNPTYGKYPEGLEPLLNNTVLREIAGERGCTPAQVALAWGMGRGTSVIPKSQHKGRIEEDFGSAGCELGEGDVERIGGLGTVKYKFNNPSEDWGVDLYEGLEGV
;
A
#
# COMPACT_ATOMS: atom_id res chain seq x y z
N MET A 1 1.85 10.91 8.35
CA MET A 1 1.97 10.05 9.54
C MET A 1 2.29 8.65 9.09
N HIS A 2 3.37 8.03 9.57
CA HIS A 2 3.80 6.71 9.07
C HIS A 2 2.94 5.58 9.66
N TRP A 3 2.62 5.64 10.96
CA TRP A 3 1.80 4.66 11.65
C TRP A 3 0.81 5.39 12.57
N PRO A 4 -0.38 4.84 12.82
CA PRO A 4 -1.33 5.37 13.81
C PRO A 4 -0.89 5.12 15.26
N VAL A 5 0.27 4.48 15.45
CA VAL A 5 0.83 4.05 16.74
C VAL A 5 1.84 5.07 17.24
N SER A 6 1.80 5.29 18.55
CA SER A 6 2.82 6.04 19.29
C SER A 6 3.44 5.14 20.37
N GLN A 7 4.71 5.41 20.70
CA GLN A 7 5.36 4.80 21.84
C GLN A 7 5.63 5.90 22.87
N SER A 8 5.00 5.79 24.05
CA SER A 8 5.31 6.69 25.15
C SER A 8 6.66 6.30 25.76
N PRO A 9 7.62 7.24 25.92
CA PRO A 9 8.89 6.99 26.62
C PRO A 9 8.70 6.55 28.08
N LEU A 10 7.52 6.83 28.66
CA LEU A 10 7.20 6.58 30.07
C LEU A 10 6.50 5.25 30.30
N ILE A 11 5.71 4.78 29.33
CA ILE A 11 4.85 3.60 29.47
C ILE A 11 5.51 2.36 28.83
N HIS A 12 6.54 2.57 28.00
CA HIS A 12 7.22 1.51 27.22
C HIS A 12 6.26 0.59 26.46
N LYS A 13 5.06 1.09 26.15
CA LYS A 13 3.98 0.37 25.47
C LYS A 13 3.54 1.18 24.26
N ASN A 14 3.26 0.48 23.18
CA ASN A 14 2.64 1.04 21.99
C ASN A 14 1.15 1.29 22.26
N THR A 15 0.66 2.47 21.88
CA THR A 15 -0.76 2.83 21.91
C THR A 15 -1.17 3.44 20.58
N ILE A 16 -2.43 3.24 20.20
CA ILE A 16 -3.01 3.86 19.01
C ILE A 16 -3.49 5.26 19.41
N GLU A 17 -2.68 6.26 19.12
CA GLU A 17 -2.92 7.67 19.46
C GLU A 17 -2.46 8.58 18.31
N TYR A 18 -3.32 8.76 17.31
CA TYR A 18 -2.98 9.52 16.11
C TYR A 18 -3.56 10.93 16.07
N LEU A 19 -4.68 11.21 16.76
CA LEU A 19 -5.37 12.51 16.66
C LEU A 19 -4.51 13.72 17.08
N PRO A 20 -3.72 13.68 18.18
CA PRO A 20 -2.82 14.78 18.54
C PRO A 20 -1.70 14.99 17.50
N THR A 21 -1.20 13.89 16.93
CA THR A 21 -0.21 13.93 15.85
C THR A 21 -0.81 14.56 14.60
N TRP A 22 -2.05 14.19 14.23
CA TRP A 22 -2.75 14.77 13.10
C TRP A 22 -2.99 16.27 13.27
N SER A 23 -3.42 16.70 14.45
CA SER A 23 -3.56 18.13 14.79
C SER A 23 -2.25 18.88 14.58
N SER A 24 -1.12 18.27 14.96
CA SER A 24 0.20 18.85 14.73
C SER A 24 0.57 18.89 13.24
N MET A 25 0.22 17.87 12.46
CA MET A 25 0.40 17.88 11.01
C MET A 25 -0.41 18.98 10.32
N VAL A 26 -1.65 19.22 10.76
CA VAL A 26 -2.49 20.35 10.27
C VAL A 26 -1.82 21.69 10.56
N LEU A 27 -1.15 21.86 11.71
CA LEU A 27 -0.37 23.06 12.01
C LEU A 27 0.85 23.21 11.09
N LEU A 28 1.53 22.11 10.73
CA LEU A 28 2.64 22.17 9.76
C LEU A 28 2.15 22.58 8.38
N HIS A 29 0.99 22.06 7.96
CA HIS A 29 0.36 22.43 6.70
C HIS A 29 -0.04 23.91 6.68
N SER A 30 -0.72 24.41 7.71
CA SER A 30 -1.16 25.82 7.77
C SER A 30 0.00 26.81 7.85
N LYS A 31 1.15 26.41 8.38
CA LYS A 31 2.39 27.19 8.38
C LYS A 31 3.17 27.12 7.05
N GLY A 32 2.69 26.37 6.06
CA GLY A 32 3.38 26.17 4.77
C GLY A 32 4.64 25.31 4.85
N LEU A 33 4.88 24.62 5.97
CA LEU A 33 6.04 23.72 6.14
C LEU A 33 5.85 22.39 5.41
N ALA A 34 4.59 22.00 5.17
CA ALA A 34 4.22 20.86 4.36
C ALA A 34 3.16 21.28 3.34
N ARG A 35 3.43 21.05 2.05
CA ARG A 35 2.46 21.37 0.98
C ARG A 35 1.22 20.49 1.09
N HIS A 36 1.40 19.21 1.40
CA HIS A 36 0.34 18.25 1.64
C HIS A 36 0.69 17.40 2.86
N ILE A 37 -0.34 16.95 3.57
CA ILE A 37 -0.22 16.03 4.70
C ILE A 37 -1.05 14.79 4.44
N GLY A 38 -0.56 13.65 4.90
CA GLY A 38 -1.18 12.35 4.63
C GLY A 38 -0.91 11.35 5.75
N VAL A 39 -1.50 10.18 5.63
CA VAL A 39 -1.38 9.07 6.59
C VAL A 39 -0.82 7.83 5.90
N SER A 40 -0.47 6.82 6.69
CA SER A 40 -0.01 5.53 6.21
C SER A 40 -0.40 4.46 7.22
N ASN A 41 -0.78 3.28 6.74
CA ASN A 41 -1.14 2.12 7.56
C ASN A 41 -2.34 2.33 8.52
N PHE A 42 -3.30 3.18 8.17
CA PHE A 42 -4.53 3.34 8.95
C PHE A 42 -5.55 2.28 8.57
N SER A 43 -6.29 1.78 9.56
CA SER A 43 -7.48 0.95 9.36
C SER A 43 -8.71 1.78 8.98
N PRO A 44 -9.80 1.16 8.50
CA PRO A 44 -11.05 1.84 8.18
C PRO A 44 -11.64 2.61 9.37
N THR A 45 -11.66 2.00 10.55
CA THR A 45 -12.15 2.64 11.77
C THR A 45 -11.32 3.88 12.10
N GLN A 46 -9.99 3.77 12.03
CA GLN A 46 -9.07 4.85 12.37
C GLN A 46 -9.17 6.03 11.38
N LEU A 47 -9.28 5.74 10.08
CA LEU A 47 -9.41 6.79 9.07
C LEU A 47 -10.76 7.50 9.18
N ARG A 48 -11.86 6.78 9.41
CA ARG A 48 -13.18 7.38 9.64
C ARG A 48 -13.19 8.28 10.88
N ASP A 49 -12.57 7.85 11.97
CA ASP A 49 -12.42 8.65 13.19
C ASP A 49 -11.60 9.93 12.93
N LEU A 50 -10.48 9.82 12.21
CA LEU A 50 -9.68 10.98 11.82
C LEU A 50 -10.46 11.99 10.98
N LEU A 51 -11.24 11.52 10.00
CA LEU A 51 -12.09 12.36 9.15
C LEU A 51 -13.21 13.04 9.94
N ALA A 52 -13.74 12.39 10.97
CA ALA A 52 -14.72 13.02 11.87
C ALA A 52 -14.09 14.06 12.80
N HIS A 53 -12.82 13.88 13.18
CA HIS A 53 -12.13 14.74 14.13
C HIS A 53 -11.55 16.02 13.51
N SER A 54 -11.15 16.00 12.23
CA SER A 54 -10.43 17.11 11.59
C SER A 54 -11.13 17.62 10.34
N PRO A 55 -11.24 18.95 10.16
CA PRO A 55 -11.76 19.53 8.91
C PRO A 55 -10.77 19.40 7.74
N VAL A 56 -9.52 18.98 8.00
CA VAL A 56 -8.51 18.75 6.97
C VAL A 56 -8.34 17.24 6.80
N ALA A 57 -8.82 16.74 5.67
CA ALA A 57 -8.64 15.34 5.27
C ALA A 57 -7.18 15.06 4.84
N PRO A 58 -6.70 13.82 5.00
CA PRO A 58 -5.43 13.41 4.41
C PRO A 58 -5.45 13.57 2.89
N TYR A 59 -4.42 14.20 2.32
CA TYR A 59 -4.27 14.27 0.87
C TYR A 59 -3.98 12.90 0.27
N ALA A 60 -3.20 12.09 0.98
CA ALA A 60 -2.88 10.74 0.56
C ALA A 60 -2.84 9.76 1.75
N HIS A 61 -3.16 8.51 1.45
CA HIS A 61 -2.96 7.35 2.32
C HIS A 61 -1.98 6.39 1.65
N GLN A 62 -0.83 6.15 2.29
CA GLN A 62 0.13 5.16 1.82
C GLN A 62 -0.13 3.79 2.46
N MET A 63 -0.29 2.74 1.68
CA MET A 63 -0.69 1.41 2.18
C MET A 63 -0.15 0.26 1.32
N GLU A 64 -0.09 -0.93 1.91
CA GLU A 64 0.38 -2.14 1.20
C GLU A 64 -0.63 -2.55 0.16
N LEU A 65 -0.22 -2.55 -1.11
CA LEU A 65 -1.07 -2.97 -2.22
C LEU A 65 -0.23 -3.68 -3.26
N HIS A 66 -0.66 -4.88 -3.61
CA HIS A 66 -0.07 -5.73 -4.65
C HIS A 66 -1.11 -6.78 -5.08
N PRO A 67 -0.86 -7.59 -6.12
CA PRO A 67 -1.86 -8.56 -6.60
C PRO A 67 -2.41 -9.54 -5.53
N TYR A 68 -1.60 -9.91 -4.53
CA TYR A 68 -2.04 -10.72 -3.37
C TYR A 68 -2.73 -9.93 -2.24
N LEU A 69 -2.87 -8.61 -2.35
CA LEU A 69 -3.49 -7.76 -1.34
C LEU A 69 -4.11 -6.54 -2.02
N GLN A 70 -5.29 -6.74 -2.62
CA GLN A 70 -5.86 -5.77 -3.54
C GLN A 70 -6.68 -4.68 -2.83
N GLN A 71 -7.44 -5.02 -1.79
CA GLN A 71 -8.22 -4.08 -0.97
C GLN A 71 -9.14 -3.18 -1.81
N ARG A 72 -9.94 -3.78 -2.71
CA ARG A 72 -10.77 -3.05 -3.70
C ARG A 72 -11.78 -2.10 -3.05
N GLU A 73 -12.60 -2.60 -2.14
CA GLU A 73 -13.58 -1.80 -1.40
C GLU A 73 -12.92 -0.65 -0.62
N TRP A 74 -11.69 -0.89 -0.15
CA TRP A 74 -10.94 0.14 0.57
C TRP A 74 -10.42 1.24 -0.34
N LEU A 75 -10.02 0.92 -1.58
CA LEU A 75 -9.70 1.95 -2.58
C LEU A 75 -10.92 2.78 -2.98
N GLU A 76 -12.10 2.15 -3.13
CA GLU A 76 -13.35 2.84 -3.44
C GLU A 76 -13.68 3.87 -2.35
N PHE A 77 -13.55 3.50 -1.07
CA PHE A 77 -13.70 4.45 0.04
C PHE A 77 -12.78 5.66 -0.07
N HIS A 78 -11.51 5.47 -0.46
CA HIS A 78 -10.57 6.58 -0.62
C HIS A 78 -10.96 7.51 -1.77
N GLU A 79 -11.39 6.94 -2.89
CA GLU A 79 -11.88 7.69 -4.05
C GLU A 79 -13.10 8.55 -3.66
N GLU A 80 -14.08 7.97 -2.96
CA GLU A 80 -15.27 8.69 -2.47
C GLU A 80 -14.94 9.89 -1.56
N HIS A 81 -13.83 9.81 -0.82
CA HIS A 81 -13.38 10.86 0.10
C HIS A 81 -12.31 11.78 -0.49
N GLY A 82 -11.95 11.60 -1.76
CA GLY A 82 -10.92 12.40 -2.44
C GLY A 82 -9.52 12.23 -1.85
N ILE A 83 -9.22 11.06 -1.29
CA ILE A 83 -7.91 10.71 -0.70
C ILE A 83 -7.11 9.90 -1.72
N HIS A 84 -5.94 10.38 -2.13
CA HIS A 84 -5.10 9.65 -3.07
C HIS A 84 -4.44 8.43 -2.40
N VAL A 85 -4.30 7.32 -3.11
CA VAL A 85 -3.63 6.13 -2.56
C VAL A 85 -2.24 5.93 -3.17
N THR A 86 -1.26 5.74 -2.30
CA THR A 86 0.11 5.35 -2.68
C THR A 86 0.36 3.91 -2.23
N ALA A 87 0.51 3.00 -3.19
CA ALA A 87 0.82 1.59 -2.99
C ALA A 87 2.31 1.38 -2.65
N TYR A 88 2.59 1.05 -1.39
CA TYR A 88 3.91 0.53 -1.01
C TYR A 88 3.97 -0.99 -1.21
N SER A 89 5.21 -1.50 -1.35
CA SER A 89 5.49 -2.90 -1.69
C SER A 89 4.67 -3.42 -2.88
N PRO A 90 4.63 -2.67 -4.00
CA PRO A 90 3.83 -3.08 -5.16
C PRO A 90 4.30 -4.40 -5.79
N LEU A 91 5.52 -4.84 -5.46
CA LEU A 91 6.11 -6.12 -5.86
C LEU A 91 6.03 -7.19 -4.75
N ALA A 92 5.09 -7.03 -3.81
CA ALA A 92 4.83 -7.92 -2.68
C ALA A 92 6.08 -8.18 -1.81
N GLY A 93 6.34 -9.44 -1.48
CA GLY A 93 7.43 -9.91 -0.62
C GLY A 93 8.85 -9.72 -1.17
N SER A 94 9.06 -8.86 -2.17
CA SER A 94 10.40 -8.62 -2.76
C SER A 94 11.30 -7.75 -1.87
N ASN A 95 10.76 -7.14 -0.82
CA ASN A 95 11.55 -6.37 0.14
C ASN A 95 12.34 -7.34 1.04
N PRO A 96 13.68 -7.26 1.09
CA PRO A 96 14.50 -8.16 1.90
C PRO A 96 14.28 -8.05 3.42
N THR A 97 13.56 -7.02 3.89
CA THR A 97 13.18 -6.90 5.31
C THR A 97 11.96 -7.72 5.68
N TYR A 98 11.22 -8.25 4.70
CA TYR A 98 10.07 -9.11 4.98
C TYR A 98 10.51 -10.55 5.28
N GLY A 99 9.63 -11.26 5.98
CA GLY A 99 9.80 -12.68 6.24
C GLY A 99 9.74 -13.53 4.97
N LYS A 100 9.91 -14.84 5.15
CA LYS A 100 9.71 -15.78 4.05
C LYS A 100 8.26 -15.73 3.58
N TYR A 101 8.05 -15.98 2.29
CA TYR A 101 6.71 -16.23 1.76
C TYR A 101 6.06 -17.36 2.58
N PRO A 102 4.76 -17.24 2.92
CA PRO A 102 4.03 -18.31 3.58
C PRO A 102 3.98 -19.54 2.66
N GLU A 103 3.80 -20.71 3.25
CA GLU A 103 3.67 -21.95 2.50
C GLU A 103 2.50 -21.85 1.50
N GLY A 104 2.75 -22.26 0.25
CA GLY A 104 1.75 -22.20 -0.82
C GLY A 104 1.63 -20.85 -1.53
N LEU A 105 2.30 -19.78 -1.08
CA LEU A 105 2.34 -18.50 -1.80
C LEU A 105 3.63 -18.36 -2.61
N GLU A 106 3.51 -18.35 -3.92
CA GLU A 106 4.65 -18.15 -4.82
C GLU A 106 5.15 -16.69 -4.78
N PRO A 107 6.47 -16.44 -4.92
CA PRO A 107 6.98 -15.10 -5.18
C PRO A 107 6.29 -14.44 -6.35
N LEU A 108 5.79 -13.22 -6.16
CA LEU A 108 4.94 -12.55 -7.14
C LEU A 108 5.56 -12.50 -8.54
N LEU A 109 6.85 -12.20 -8.64
CA LEU A 109 7.56 -12.09 -9.92
C LEU A 109 7.78 -13.45 -10.63
N ASN A 110 7.62 -14.56 -9.91
CA ASN A 110 7.65 -15.91 -10.46
C ASN A 110 6.26 -16.44 -10.82
N ASN A 111 5.19 -15.78 -10.35
CA ASN A 111 3.83 -16.22 -10.55
C ASN A 111 3.49 -16.42 -12.04
N THR A 112 2.97 -17.60 -12.36
CA THR A 112 2.64 -18.00 -13.75
C THR A 112 1.75 -16.97 -14.46
N VAL A 113 0.72 -16.45 -13.79
CA VAL A 113 -0.20 -15.47 -14.40
C VAL A 113 0.54 -14.20 -14.82
N LEU A 114 1.39 -13.65 -13.95
CA LEU A 114 2.18 -12.45 -14.29
C LEU A 114 3.18 -12.73 -15.42
N ARG A 115 3.80 -13.91 -15.44
CA ARG A 115 4.77 -14.28 -16.48
C ARG A 115 4.13 -14.47 -17.84
N GLU A 116 2.95 -15.06 -17.90
CA GLU A 116 2.18 -15.21 -19.14
C GLU A 116 1.77 -13.85 -19.69
N ILE A 117 1.16 -13.00 -18.86
CA ILE A 117 0.78 -11.62 -19.25
C ILE A 117 2.01 -10.84 -19.70
N ALA A 118 3.13 -10.95 -18.99
CA ALA A 118 4.38 -10.29 -19.37
C ALA A 118 4.85 -10.73 -20.76
N GLY A 119 4.78 -12.04 -21.07
CA GLY A 119 5.10 -12.57 -22.39
C GLY A 119 4.15 -12.08 -23.49
N GLU A 120 2.85 -12.05 -23.22
CA GLU A 120 1.81 -11.57 -24.16
C GLU A 120 1.93 -10.07 -24.45
N ARG A 121 2.35 -9.27 -23.46
CA ARG A 121 2.46 -7.80 -23.56
C ARG A 121 3.86 -7.30 -23.90
N GLY A 122 4.86 -8.18 -23.95
CA GLY A 122 6.26 -7.77 -24.14
C GLY A 122 6.83 -6.95 -22.98
N CYS A 123 6.31 -7.17 -21.77
CA CYS A 123 6.76 -6.52 -20.54
C CYS A 123 7.53 -7.51 -19.65
N THR A 124 8.05 -7.02 -18.52
CA THR A 124 8.51 -7.90 -17.41
C THR A 124 7.39 -8.14 -16.39
N PRO A 125 7.46 -9.23 -15.58
CA PRO A 125 6.50 -9.45 -14.49
C PRO A 125 6.40 -8.27 -13.51
N ALA A 126 7.52 -7.58 -13.25
CA ALA A 126 7.53 -6.39 -12.40
C ALA A 126 6.76 -5.24 -13.06
N GLN A 127 6.97 -5.00 -14.35
CA GLN A 127 6.23 -3.99 -15.10
C GLN A 127 4.73 -4.28 -15.12
N VAL A 128 4.31 -5.54 -15.29
CA VAL A 128 2.91 -5.95 -15.22
C VAL A 128 2.31 -5.62 -13.85
N ALA A 129 2.97 -5.99 -12.76
CA ALA A 129 2.48 -5.70 -11.40
C ALA A 129 2.35 -4.19 -11.13
N LEU A 130 3.34 -3.40 -11.58
CA LEU A 130 3.35 -1.95 -11.44
C LEU A 130 2.28 -1.27 -12.30
N ALA A 131 2.15 -1.66 -13.56
CA ALA A 131 1.12 -1.16 -14.47
C ALA A 131 -0.29 -1.48 -13.93
N TRP A 132 -0.49 -2.67 -13.38
CA TRP A 132 -1.74 -3.04 -12.72
C TRP A 132 -2.03 -2.14 -11.51
N GLY A 133 -1.04 -1.85 -10.66
CA GLY A 133 -1.21 -0.95 -9.53
C GLY A 133 -1.59 0.47 -9.97
N MET A 134 -0.91 1.00 -10.99
CA MET A 134 -1.21 2.33 -11.55
C MET A 134 -2.59 2.38 -12.21
N GLY A 135 -2.97 1.34 -12.96
CA GLY A 135 -4.27 1.25 -13.64
C GLY A 135 -5.47 1.25 -12.70
N ARG A 136 -5.25 1.02 -11.40
CA ARG A 136 -6.26 1.10 -10.34
C ARG A 136 -6.36 2.48 -9.68
N GLY A 137 -5.77 3.51 -10.27
CA GLY A 137 -5.81 4.88 -9.76
C GLY A 137 -4.82 5.16 -8.63
N THR A 138 -3.85 4.26 -8.38
CA THR A 138 -2.85 4.44 -7.31
C THR A 138 -1.51 4.95 -7.84
N SER A 139 -0.72 5.60 -7.00
CA SER A 139 0.71 5.73 -7.24
C SER A 139 1.45 4.51 -6.73
N VAL A 140 2.36 3.93 -7.51
CA VAL A 140 3.23 2.82 -7.06
C VAL A 140 4.62 3.34 -6.74
N ILE A 141 5.25 2.79 -5.69
CA ILE A 141 6.61 3.19 -5.26
C ILE A 141 7.54 1.97 -5.18
N PRO A 142 7.92 1.35 -6.31
CA PRO A 142 8.88 0.26 -6.32
C PRO A 142 10.24 0.72 -5.78
N LYS A 143 10.90 -0.16 -5.04
CA LYS A 143 12.24 0.09 -4.50
C LYS A 143 13.25 -0.72 -5.29
N SER A 144 14.30 -0.05 -5.76
CA SER A 144 15.48 -0.70 -6.33
C SER A 144 16.76 0.04 -5.94
N GLN A 145 17.86 -0.71 -5.87
CA GLN A 145 19.23 -0.17 -5.79
C GLN A 145 20.05 -0.56 -7.03
N HIS A 146 19.44 -1.29 -7.97
CA HIS A 146 20.08 -1.74 -9.21
C HIS A 146 19.59 -0.87 -10.36
N LYS A 147 20.53 -0.21 -11.05
CA LYS A 147 20.24 0.71 -12.16
C LYS A 147 19.28 0.11 -13.21
N GLY A 148 19.57 -1.11 -13.68
CA GLY A 148 18.72 -1.76 -14.69
C GLY A 148 17.28 -2.00 -14.23
N ARG A 149 17.07 -2.32 -12.94
CA ARG A 149 15.72 -2.45 -12.37
C ARG A 149 15.02 -1.10 -12.20
N ILE A 150 15.76 -0.02 -11.90
CA ILE A 150 15.17 1.33 -11.84
C ILE A 150 14.65 1.73 -13.23
N GLU A 151 15.44 1.46 -14.27
CA GLU A 151 15.04 1.71 -15.66
C GLU A 151 13.86 0.82 -16.08
N GLU A 152 13.88 -0.47 -15.70
CA GLU A 152 12.78 -1.42 -15.93
C GLU A 152 11.48 -0.97 -15.24
N ASP A 153 11.54 -0.66 -13.94
CA ASP A 153 10.40 -0.21 -13.12
C ASP A 153 9.81 1.08 -13.69
N PHE A 154 10.64 2.03 -14.14
CA PHE A 154 10.17 3.25 -14.80
C PHE A 154 9.46 2.96 -16.13
N GLY A 155 9.94 1.96 -16.88
CA GLY A 155 9.32 1.49 -18.13
C GLY A 155 7.93 0.88 -17.95
N SER A 156 7.50 0.57 -16.71
CA SER A 156 6.15 0.04 -16.44
C SER A 156 5.01 0.96 -16.90
N ALA A 157 5.26 2.28 -16.99
CA ALA A 157 4.28 3.24 -17.51
C ALA A 157 3.91 3.00 -18.99
N GLY A 158 4.76 2.28 -19.74
CA GLY A 158 4.49 1.86 -21.12
C GLY A 158 3.91 0.45 -21.25
N CYS A 159 3.70 -0.28 -20.14
CA CYS A 159 3.10 -1.61 -20.19
C CYS A 159 1.57 -1.49 -20.20
N GLU A 160 0.97 -1.74 -21.36
CA GLU A 160 -0.48 -1.64 -21.56
C GLU A 160 -1.16 -2.96 -21.19
N LEU A 161 -2.03 -2.92 -20.17
CA LEU A 161 -2.84 -4.06 -19.75
C LEU A 161 -4.27 -3.93 -20.30
N GLY A 162 -4.80 -5.01 -20.85
CA GLY A 162 -6.22 -5.10 -21.24
C GLY A 162 -7.11 -5.57 -20.08
N GLU A 163 -8.43 -5.48 -20.27
CA GLU A 163 -9.42 -5.92 -19.26
C GLU A 163 -9.20 -7.37 -18.82
N GLY A 164 -8.92 -8.28 -19.76
CA GLY A 164 -8.64 -9.69 -19.46
C GLY A 164 -7.38 -9.91 -18.63
N ASP A 165 -6.36 -9.05 -18.76
CA ASP A 165 -5.15 -9.13 -17.93
C ASP A 165 -5.48 -8.68 -16.50
N VAL A 166 -6.22 -7.58 -16.37
CA VAL A 166 -6.65 -7.03 -15.08
C VAL A 166 -7.54 -8.04 -14.35
N GLU A 167 -8.42 -8.76 -15.05
CA GLU A 167 -9.24 -9.84 -14.50
C GLU A 167 -8.37 -11.01 -14.02
N ARG A 168 -7.43 -11.48 -14.84
CA ARG A 168 -6.48 -12.56 -14.48
C ARG A 168 -5.66 -12.21 -13.23
N ILE A 169 -5.12 -10.99 -13.16
CA ILE A 169 -4.38 -10.50 -11.98
C ILE A 169 -5.35 -10.37 -10.79
N GLY A 170 -6.59 -9.94 -11.04
CA GLY A 170 -7.68 -9.93 -10.07
C GLY A 170 -7.87 -11.27 -9.35
N GLY A 171 -7.78 -12.38 -10.08
CA GLY A 171 -7.88 -13.74 -9.53
C GLY A 171 -6.80 -14.11 -8.51
N LEU A 172 -5.64 -13.44 -8.52
CA LEU A 172 -4.57 -13.66 -7.53
C LEU A 172 -4.95 -13.19 -6.13
N GLY A 173 -5.91 -12.27 -6.02
CA GLY A 173 -6.41 -11.74 -4.75
C GLY A 173 -7.27 -12.73 -3.95
N THR A 174 -7.46 -13.96 -4.45
CA THR A 174 -8.07 -15.06 -3.69
C THR A 174 -7.20 -15.49 -2.51
N VAL A 175 -5.87 -15.40 -2.66
CA VAL A 175 -4.92 -15.53 -1.54
C VAL A 175 -4.55 -14.15 -1.07
N LYS A 176 -5.10 -13.76 0.09
CA LYS A 176 -4.89 -12.46 0.72
C LYS A 176 -3.74 -12.56 1.70
N TYR A 177 -2.66 -11.82 1.47
CA TYR A 177 -1.52 -11.83 2.38
C TYR A 177 -0.88 -10.46 2.55
N LYS A 178 -0.71 -10.02 3.80
CA LYS A 178 -0.01 -8.80 4.18
C LYS A 178 1.38 -9.14 4.70
N PHE A 179 2.42 -8.67 4.01
CA PHE A 179 3.82 -8.86 4.40
C PHE A 179 4.25 -7.90 5.52
N ASN A 180 3.72 -6.68 5.56
CA ASN A 180 4.05 -5.70 6.60
C ASN A 180 3.00 -5.69 7.70
N ASN A 181 3.06 -6.68 8.60
CA ASN A 181 2.16 -6.73 9.75
C ASN A 181 2.92 -6.81 11.08
N PRO A 182 3.21 -5.65 11.73
CA PRO A 182 3.90 -5.64 13.02
C PRO A 182 2.94 -5.73 14.22
N SER A 183 1.65 -6.05 14.03
CA SER A 183 0.63 -5.99 15.08
C SER A 183 0.98 -6.87 16.29
N GLU A 184 1.44 -8.10 16.05
CA GLU A 184 1.85 -9.03 17.11
C GLU A 184 3.08 -8.51 17.87
N ASP A 185 4.15 -8.15 17.15
CA ASP A 185 5.40 -7.62 17.73
C ASP A 185 5.17 -6.33 18.52
N TRP A 186 4.22 -5.49 18.08
CA TRP A 186 3.92 -4.21 18.71
C TRP A 186 2.83 -4.28 19.76
N GLY A 187 2.10 -5.41 19.87
CA GLY A 187 0.99 -5.59 20.80
C GLY A 187 -0.19 -4.64 20.56
N VAL A 188 -0.44 -4.28 19.31
CA VAL A 188 -1.51 -3.36 18.88
C VAL A 188 -2.17 -3.87 17.61
N ASP A 189 -3.50 -3.83 17.53
CA ASP A 189 -4.25 -4.24 16.34
C ASP A 189 -4.31 -3.09 15.31
N LEU A 190 -3.52 -3.19 14.25
CA LEU A 190 -3.34 -2.10 13.27
C LEU A 190 -4.35 -2.10 12.13
N TYR A 191 -4.91 -3.26 11.80
CA TYR A 191 -5.56 -3.45 10.51
C TYR A 191 -6.95 -4.08 10.63
N GLU A 192 -7.58 -3.91 11.78
CA GLU A 192 -8.97 -4.26 12.02
C GLU A 192 -9.86 -3.82 10.84
N GLY A 193 -10.60 -4.76 10.26
CA GLY A 193 -11.51 -4.51 9.13
C GLY A 193 -10.86 -4.45 7.75
N LEU A 194 -9.55 -4.72 7.61
CA LEU A 194 -8.87 -4.85 6.32
C LEU A 194 -8.72 -6.31 5.89
N GLU A 195 -8.63 -6.51 4.57
CA GLU A 195 -8.35 -7.80 3.98
C GLU A 195 -6.94 -8.31 4.31
N GLY A 196 -6.76 -9.63 4.43
CA GLY A 196 -5.44 -10.27 4.50
C GLY A 196 -4.70 -10.11 5.83
N VAL A 197 -5.44 -9.85 6.90
CA VAL A 197 -5.00 -9.72 8.30
C VAL A 197 -5.63 -10.83 9.11
#